data_AF-A0A7W0GMK1-F1
#
_entry.id   AF-A0A7W0GMK1-F1
#
_cell.length_a   1.000
_cell.length_b   1.000
_cell.length_c   1.000
_cell.angle_alpha   90.00
_cell.angle_beta   90.00
_cell.angle_gamma   90.00
#
_symmetry.space_group_name_H-M   'P 1'
#
loop_
_entity.id
_entity.type
_entity.pdbx_description
1 polymer ?
#
loop_
_entity_poly.entity_id
_entity_poly.type
_entity_poly.pdbx_seq_one_letter_code
_entity_poly.pdbx_strand_id
1 'polypeptide(L)'
;MTGTRAGLARSVQVRLARHAKAIGEVCGVAVEPDAMVFRADTVVVAPIREEDAYGGRRVTLRAELGAAKLTIQVDIGIGDAVTPGPQWLEYPSLLDLPRPRLRAYPRETVVAEKLHAMVLLGTRNSRMKDYFDVYALLREDKMDATELAHAIAATFERRRTPLPDGVFSWP
;
A
#
# COMPACT_ATOMS: atom_id res chain seq x y z
N MET A 1 34.99 -12.54 -2.30
CA MET A 1 33.75 -11.93 -1.76
C MET A 1 32.92 -11.21 -2.85
N THR A 2 32.88 -11.71 -4.09
CA THR A 2 32.20 -11.09 -5.24
C THR A 2 30.87 -11.75 -5.64
N GLY A 3 30.54 -12.92 -5.06
CA GLY A 3 29.34 -13.69 -5.44
C GLY A 3 28.00 -13.19 -4.87
N THR A 4 28.01 -12.48 -3.74
CA THR A 4 26.77 -12.17 -2.98
C THR A 4 25.99 -10.97 -3.57
N ARG A 5 26.67 -9.96 -4.11
CA ARG A 5 26.02 -8.77 -4.72
C ARG A 5 25.35 -9.10 -6.06
N ALA A 6 25.95 -9.95 -6.89
CA ALA A 6 25.40 -10.36 -8.18
C ALA A 6 24.12 -11.22 -8.03
N GLY A 7 24.07 -12.09 -7.02
CA GLY A 7 22.89 -12.91 -6.72
C GLY A 7 21.69 -12.07 -6.25
N LEU A 8 21.93 -11.06 -5.40
CA LEU A 8 20.88 -10.16 -4.92
C LEU A 8 20.31 -9.30 -6.06
N ALA A 9 21.17 -8.70 -6.90
CA ALA A 9 20.75 -7.90 -8.06
C ALA A 9 19.90 -8.72 -9.04
N ARG A 10 20.31 -9.96 -9.34
CA ARG A 10 19.54 -10.87 -10.21
C ARG A 10 18.17 -11.21 -9.62
N SER A 11 18.09 -11.44 -8.31
CA SER A 11 16.81 -11.75 -7.63
C SER A 11 15.84 -10.57 -7.63
N VAL A 12 16.35 -9.34 -7.51
CA VAL A 12 15.56 -8.11 -7.58
C VAL A 12 14.99 -7.91 -8.98
N GLN A 13 15.82 -8.09 -10.01
CA GLN A 13 15.42 -7.92 -11.41
C GLN A 13 14.35 -8.91 -11.86
N VAL A 14 14.43 -10.17 -11.40
CA VAL A 14 13.39 -11.19 -11.64
C VAL A 14 12.04 -10.79 -11.02
N ARG A 15 12.05 -10.23 -9.81
CA ARG A 15 10.80 -9.76 -9.16
C ARG A 15 10.22 -8.54 -9.86
N LEU A 16 11.05 -7.60 -10.34
CA LEU A 16 10.60 -6.44 -11.11
C LEU A 16 9.89 -6.89 -12.39
N ALA A 17 10.50 -7.81 -13.13
CA ALA A 17 9.92 -8.37 -14.35
C ALA A 17 8.57 -9.06 -14.10
N ARG A 18 8.40 -9.73 -12.95
CA ARG A 18 7.14 -10.37 -12.59
C ARG A 18 6.01 -9.37 -12.34
N HIS A 19 6.28 -8.28 -11.61
CA HIS A 19 5.27 -7.24 -11.37
C HIS A 19 4.90 -6.52 -12.68
N ALA A 20 5.89 -6.19 -13.51
CA ALA A 20 5.64 -5.57 -14.81
C ALA A 20 4.75 -6.44 -15.70
N LYS A 21 5.07 -7.75 -15.78
CA LYS A 21 4.26 -8.72 -16.53
C LYS A 21 2.83 -8.80 -16.00
N ALA A 22 2.65 -8.96 -14.68
CA ALA A 22 1.32 -9.08 -14.08
C ALA A 22 0.47 -7.82 -14.32
N ILE A 23 1.06 -6.62 -14.20
CA ILE A 23 0.36 -5.37 -14.50
C ILE A 23 0.02 -5.27 -15.99
N GLY A 24 0.94 -5.64 -16.88
CA GLY A 24 0.68 -5.68 -18.32
C GLY A 24 -0.47 -6.62 -18.69
N GLU A 25 -0.55 -7.80 -18.06
CA GLU A 25 -1.67 -8.74 -18.22
C GLU A 25 -2.99 -8.13 -17.74
N VAL A 26 -2.99 -7.46 -16.58
CA VAL A 26 -4.18 -6.77 -16.05
C VAL A 26 -4.65 -5.65 -16.99
N CYS A 27 -3.73 -4.88 -17.56
CA CYS A 27 -4.06 -3.84 -18.54
C CYS A 27 -4.72 -4.38 -19.82
N GLY A 28 -4.51 -5.67 -20.14
CA GLY A 28 -5.07 -6.33 -21.32
C GLY A 28 -6.36 -7.11 -21.04
N VAL A 29 -6.90 -7.06 -19.82
CA VAL A 29 -8.16 -7.75 -19.49
C VAL A 29 -9.30 -7.12 -20.30
N ALA A 30 -10.03 -7.95 -21.04
CA ALA A 30 -11.21 -7.52 -21.77
C ALA A 30 -12.33 -7.14 -20.79
N VAL A 31 -12.86 -5.93 -20.97
CA VAL A 31 -13.97 -5.38 -20.20
C VAL A 31 -14.98 -4.73 -21.14
N GLU A 32 -16.20 -4.51 -20.65
CA GLU A 32 -17.17 -3.66 -21.35
C GLU A 32 -16.57 -2.26 -21.56
N PRO A 33 -16.78 -1.61 -22.72
CA PRO A 33 -16.20 -0.30 -22.99
C PRO A 33 -16.60 0.75 -21.95
N ASP A 34 -15.65 1.19 -21.14
CA ASP A 34 -15.79 2.17 -20.05
C ASP A 34 -15.01 3.47 -20.32
N ALA A 35 -14.58 3.64 -21.57
CA ALA A 35 -13.72 4.73 -22.07
C ALA A 35 -12.30 4.79 -21.45
N MET A 36 -11.91 3.80 -20.63
CA MET A 36 -10.55 3.67 -20.12
C MET A 36 -9.67 2.87 -21.08
N VAL A 37 -8.50 3.41 -21.40
CA VAL A 37 -7.47 2.70 -22.17
C VAL A 37 -6.17 2.71 -21.39
N PHE A 38 -5.69 1.53 -20.99
CA PHE A 38 -4.41 1.37 -20.29
C PHE A 38 -3.29 1.06 -21.29
N ARG A 39 -2.17 1.80 -21.21
CA ARG A 39 -1.03 1.64 -22.12
C ARG A 39 -0.02 0.67 -21.51
N ALA A 40 -0.24 -0.63 -21.69
CA ALA A 40 0.59 -1.69 -21.13
C ALA A 40 2.08 -1.59 -21.52
N ASP A 41 2.36 -1.04 -22.71
CA ASP A 41 3.71 -0.78 -23.24
C ASP A 41 4.47 0.29 -22.44
N THR A 42 3.77 1.06 -21.61
CA THR A 42 4.35 2.15 -20.81
C THR A 42 4.58 1.77 -19.34
N VAL A 43 4.35 0.52 -18.97
CA VAL A 43 4.52 0.03 -17.60
C VAL A 43 6.00 0.09 -17.19
N VAL A 44 6.29 0.87 -16.16
CA VAL A 44 7.62 0.97 -15.54
C VAL A 44 7.52 0.55 -14.09
N VAL A 45 8.44 -0.31 -13.62
CA VAL A 45 8.51 -0.74 -12.23
C VAL A 45 9.85 -0.32 -11.63
N ALA A 46 9.81 0.42 -10.53
CA ALA A 46 10.96 0.89 -9.80
C ALA A 46 10.82 0.60 -8.29
N PRO A 47 11.92 0.59 -7.51
CA PRO A 47 11.84 0.66 -6.05
C PRO A 47 11.15 1.95 -5.59
N ILE A 48 10.40 1.91 -4.48
CA ILE A 48 9.79 3.12 -3.88
C ILE A 48 10.86 4.02 -3.23
N ARG A 49 11.87 3.42 -2.58
CA ARG A 49 13.08 4.07 -2.07
C ARG A 49 14.29 3.16 -2.28
N GLU A 50 15.47 3.74 -2.48
CA GLU A 50 16.73 2.98 -2.64
C GLU A 50 17.11 2.19 -1.36
N GLU A 51 16.67 2.68 -0.20
CA GLU A 51 17.06 2.18 1.14
C GLU A 51 15.92 1.44 1.85
N ASP A 52 14.81 1.16 1.16
CA ASP A 52 13.65 0.48 1.76
C ASP A 52 14.01 -0.96 2.18
N ALA A 53 14.09 -1.18 3.50
CA ALA A 53 14.34 -2.48 4.12
C ALA A 53 13.33 -3.58 3.72
N TYR A 54 12.17 -3.19 3.18
CA TYR A 54 11.05 -4.08 2.82
C TYR A 54 10.88 -4.28 1.31
N GLY A 55 11.62 -3.55 0.47
CA GLY A 55 11.66 -3.80 -0.97
C GLY A 55 10.35 -3.49 -1.72
N GLY A 56 9.60 -2.48 -1.28
CA GLY A 56 8.40 -2.00 -1.98
C GLY A 56 8.68 -1.61 -3.44
N ARG A 57 7.64 -1.67 -4.28
CA ARG A 57 7.73 -1.39 -5.72
C ARG A 57 6.70 -0.37 -6.15
N ARG A 58 7.13 0.63 -6.91
CA ARG A 58 6.26 1.59 -7.59
C ARG A 58 6.13 1.16 -9.03
N VAL A 59 4.90 1.03 -9.48
CA VAL A 59 4.55 0.88 -10.89
C VAL A 59 4.00 2.20 -11.39
N THR A 60 4.46 2.67 -12.54
CA THR A 60 3.84 3.78 -13.26
C THR A 60 3.45 3.33 -14.66
N LEU A 61 2.31 3.82 -15.15
CA LEU A 61 1.86 3.61 -16.51
C LEU A 61 1.01 4.78 -17.00
N ARG A 62 0.90 4.94 -18.31
CA ARG A 62 -0.02 5.89 -18.93
C ARG A 62 -1.38 5.24 -19.15
N ALA A 63 -2.43 6.04 -19.03
CA ALA A 63 -3.78 5.66 -19.40
C ALA A 63 -4.51 6.85 -20.04
N GLU A 64 -5.62 6.57 -20.70
CA GLU A 64 -6.47 7.55 -21.35
C GLU A 64 -7.92 7.33 -20.89
N LEU A 65 -8.61 8.41 -20.54
CA LEU A 65 -10.06 8.42 -20.30
C LEU A 65 -10.71 9.37 -21.31
N GLY A 66 -11.24 8.82 -22.40
CA GLY A 66 -11.59 9.63 -23.58
C GLY A 66 -10.38 10.43 -24.09
N ALA A 67 -10.45 11.76 -24.08
CA ALA A 67 -9.34 12.63 -24.48
C ALA A 67 -8.34 12.95 -23.36
N ALA A 68 -8.66 12.61 -22.10
CA ALA A 68 -7.82 12.93 -20.95
C ALA A 68 -6.63 11.95 -20.86
N LYS A 69 -5.42 12.48 -20.72
CA LYS A 69 -4.20 11.69 -20.51
C LYS A 69 -3.87 11.61 -19.03
N LEU A 70 -3.76 10.39 -18.52
CA LEU A 70 -3.54 10.08 -17.11
C LEU A 70 -2.19 9.39 -16.91
N THR A 71 -1.56 9.67 -15.78
CA THR A 71 -0.45 8.84 -15.27
C THR A 71 -0.96 8.11 -14.04
N ILE A 72 -0.97 6.78 -14.11
CA ILE A 72 -1.38 5.91 -13.01
C ILE A 72 -0.13 5.48 -12.26
N GLN A 73 -0.20 5.55 -10.93
CA GLN A 73 0.83 5.06 -10.03
C GLN A 73 0.24 4.00 -9.10
N VAL A 74 0.87 2.84 -9.04
CA VAL A 74 0.50 1.75 -8.13
C VAL A 74 1.69 1.43 -7.25
N ASP A 75 1.54 1.60 -5.94
CA ASP A 75 2.55 1.24 -4.96
C ASP A 75 2.25 -0.15 -4.38
N ILE A 76 3.22 -1.04 -4.45
CA ILE A 76 3.15 -2.42 -3.99
C ILE A 76 4.02 -2.53 -2.75
N GLY A 77 3.36 -2.58 -1.58
CA GLY A 77 3.97 -2.93 -0.30
C GLY A 77 4.28 -4.43 -0.25
N ILE A 78 5.40 -4.80 0.39
CA ILE A 78 5.79 -6.19 0.55
C ILE A 78 6.08 -6.47 2.01
N GLY A 79 5.38 -7.49 2.53
CA GLY A 79 5.69 -8.09 3.81
C GLY A 79 5.12 -7.36 5.02
N ASP A 80 4.16 -6.46 4.87
CA ASP A 80 3.41 -5.95 6.01
C ASP A 80 2.58 -7.06 6.67
N ALA A 81 2.35 -6.92 7.98
CA ALA A 81 1.42 -7.77 8.71
C ALA A 81 0.02 -7.19 8.55
N VAL A 82 -0.92 -8.00 8.04
CA VAL A 82 -2.31 -7.59 7.85
C VAL A 82 -3.16 -8.40 8.82
N THR A 83 -3.65 -7.71 9.85
CA THR A 83 -4.41 -8.29 10.96
C THR A 83 -5.61 -7.40 11.28
N PRO A 84 -6.85 -7.90 11.20
CA PRO A 84 -7.22 -9.20 10.61
C PRO A 84 -6.80 -9.29 9.13
N GLY A 85 -6.89 -10.48 8.52
CA GLY A 85 -6.50 -10.63 7.10
C GLY A 85 -7.32 -9.74 6.15
N PRO A 86 -6.85 -9.50 4.90
CA PRO A 86 -7.58 -8.68 3.94
C PRO A 86 -9.03 -9.12 3.74
N GLN A 87 -9.95 -8.17 3.76
CA GLN A 87 -11.38 -8.41 3.68
C GLN A 87 -11.93 -8.01 2.31
N TRP A 88 -12.98 -8.69 1.84
CA TRP A 88 -13.69 -8.28 0.64
C TRP A 88 -14.57 -7.07 0.95
N LEU A 89 -14.48 -6.03 0.12
CA LEU A 89 -15.43 -4.93 0.10
C LEU A 89 -15.99 -4.71 -1.30
N GLU A 90 -17.21 -4.17 -1.35
CA GLU A 90 -17.77 -3.60 -2.57
C GLU A 90 -17.48 -2.10 -2.57
N TYR A 91 -16.76 -1.65 -3.59
CA TYR A 91 -16.45 -0.23 -3.73
C TYR A 91 -17.56 0.46 -4.52
N PRO A 92 -17.99 1.67 -4.12
CA PRO A 92 -19.01 2.41 -4.86
C PRO A 92 -18.51 2.72 -6.28
N SER A 93 -19.36 2.48 -7.27
CA SER A 93 -19.14 2.94 -8.64
C SER A 93 -19.52 4.42 -8.78
N LEU A 94 -18.77 5.17 -9.60
CA LEU A 94 -19.04 6.59 -9.87
C LEU A 94 -20.17 6.79 -10.89
N LEU A 95 -20.39 5.80 -11.74
CA LEU A 95 -21.44 5.74 -12.77
C LEU A 95 -22.34 4.53 -12.51
N ASP A 96 -23.34 4.30 -13.36
CA ASP A 96 -24.20 3.11 -13.35
C ASP A 96 -23.46 1.83 -13.84
N LEU A 97 -22.21 1.68 -13.42
CA LEU A 97 -21.37 0.51 -13.66
C LEU A 97 -21.47 -0.45 -12.46
N PRO A 98 -21.23 -1.76 -12.68
CA PRO A 98 -21.17 -2.73 -11.60
C PRO A 98 -20.17 -2.32 -10.51
N ARG A 99 -20.54 -2.51 -9.24
CA ARG A 99 -19.66 -2.23 -8.11
C ARG A 99 -18.50 -3.23 -8.10
N PRO A 100 -17.23 -2.78 -8.18
CA PRO A 100 -16.11 -3.69 -8.14
C PRO A 100 -15.95 -4.27 -6.73
N ARG A 101 -15.60 -5.55 -6.67
CA ARG A 101 -15.23 -6.24 -5.43
C ARG A 101 -13.72 -6.20 -5.27
N LEU A 102 -13.25 -5.62 -4.17
CA LEU A 102 -11.83 -5.43 -3.89
C LEU A 102 -11.46 -6.14 -2.60
N ARG A 103 -10.25 -6.71 -2.55
CA ARG A 103 -9.63 -7.08 -1.27
C ARG A 103 -8.99 -5.84 -0.69
N ALA A 104 -9.48 -5.40 0.45
CA ALA A 104 -9.00 -4.22 1.13
C ALA A 104 -8.38 -4.57 2.47
N TYR A 105 -7.52 -3.67 2.94
CA TYR A 105 -6.99 -3.74 4.29
C TYR A 105 -8.10 -3.39 5.27
N PRO A 106 -8.23 -4.15 6.38
CA PRO A 106 -9.12 -3.76 7.45
C PRO A 106 -8.65 -2.46 8.09
N ARG A 107 -9.60 -1.71 8.65
CA ARG A 107 -9.36 -0.37 9.21
C ARG A 107 -8.36 -0.42 10.35
N GLU A 108 -8.40 -1.48 11.13
CA GLU A 108 -7.51 -1.81 12.23
C GLU A 108 -6.05 -1.84 11.77
N THR A 109 -5.76 -2.55 10.67
CA THR A 109 -4.41 -2.57 10.08
C THR A 109 -3.98 -1.20 9.59
N VAL A 110 -4.88 -0.45 8.93
CA VAL A 110 -4.57 0.90 8.44
C VAL A 110 -4.20 1.84 9.60
N VAL A 111 -4.95 1.80 10.69
CA VAL A 111 -4.66 2.59 11.89
C VAL A 111 -3.36 2.14 12.53
N ALA A 112 -3.12 0.83 12.65
CA ALA A 112 -1.89 0.28 13.23
C ALA A 112 -0.63 0.72 12.46
N GLU A 113 -0.66 0.68 11.12
CA GLU A 113 0.46 1.14 10.29
C GLU A 113 0.71 2.64 10.39
N LYS A 114 -0.36 3.45 10.45
CA LYS A 114 -0.25 4.90 10.63
C LYS A 114 0.30 5.25 12.01
N LEU A 115 -0.19 4.58 13.06
CA LEU A 115 0.32 4.74 14.41
C LEU A 115 1.79 4.38 14.49
N HIS A 116 2.20 3.26 13.88
CA HIS A 116 3.61 2.87 13.80
C HIS A 116 4.46 3.95 13.13
N ALA A 117 3.99 4.50 12.00
CA ALA A 117 4.70 5.58 11.31
C ALA A 117 4.80 6.85 12.19
N MET A 118 3.74 7.21 12.93
CA MET A 118 3.74 8.33 13.85
C MET A 118 4.77 8.14 14.98
N VAL A 119 4.85 6.94 15.56
CA VAL A 119 5.84 6.61 16.61
C VAL A 119 7.26 6.60 16.05
N LEU A 120 7.47 5.97 14.90
CA LEU A 120 8.80 5.86 14.28
C LEU A 120 9.37 7.24 13.89
N LEU A 121 8.53 8.13 13.35
CA LEU A 121 8.97 9.43 12.88
C LEU A 121 9.02 10.48 14.00
N GLY A 122 8.21 10.34 15.05
CA GLY A 122 8.19 11.24 16.21
C GLY A 122 8.11 12.72 15.81
N THR A 123 9.03 13.53 16.32
CA THR A 123 9.11 14.99 16.04
C THR A 123 9.50 15.33 14.59
N ARG A 124 9.95 14.36 13.80
CA ARG A 124 10.21 14.53 12.36
C ARG A 124 8.98 14.23 11.51
N ASN A 125 7.84 13.94 12.13
CA ASN A 125 6.61 13.67 11.42
C ASN A 125 6.03 14.96 10.81
N SER A 126 6.42 15.26 9.57
CA SER A 126 5.82 16.33 8.77
C SER A 126 4.49 15.92 8.12
N ARG A 127 4.04 14.67 8.31
CA ARG A 127 2.83 14.13 7.70
C ARG A 127 1.64 14.35 8.64
N MET A 128 1.22 15.61 8.79
CA MET A 128 -0.02 15.94 9.53
C MET A 128 -1.24 15.11 9.05
N LYS A 129 -1.22 14.66 7.80
CA LYS A 129 -2.23 13.75 7.23
C LYS A 129 -2.39 12.45 8.02
N ASP A 130 -1.31 11.84 8.54
CA ASP A 130 -1.44 10.56 9.24
C ASP A 130 -2.23 10.69 10.55
N TYR A 131 -2.06 11.81 11.27
CA TYR A 131 -2.88 12.14 12.46
C TYR A 131 -4.35 12.33 12.08
N PHE A 132 -4.62 13.06 10.99
CA PHE A 132 -5.99 13.27 10.51
C PHE A 132 -6.64 11.96 10.07
N ASP A 133 -5.93 11.12 9.33
CA ASP A 133 -6.46 9.84 8.85
C ASP A 133 -6.80 8.91 10.03
N VAL A 134 -5.92 8.80 11.05
CA VAL A 134 -6.20 8.02 12.27
C VAL A 134 -7.42 8.58 12.99
N TYR A 135 -7.48 9.90 13.19
CA TYR A 135 -8.63 10.55 13.82
C TYR A 135 -9.94 10.29 13.07
N ALA A 136 -9.94 10.46 11.74
CA ALA A 136 -11.11 10.24 10.91
C ALA A 136 -11.59 8.79 10.97
N LEU A 137 -10.67 7.82 10.91
CA LEU A 137 -10.99 6.40 11.00
C LEU A 137 -11.54 6.01 12.38
N LEU A 138 -10.95 6.52 13.46
CA LEU A 138 -11.44 6.27 14.82
C LEU A 138 -12.84 6.86 15.05
N ARG A 139 -13.14 8.02 14.45
CA ARG A 139 -14.46 8.66 14.56
C ARG A 139 -15.60 7.92 13.88
N GLU A 140 -15.29 7.01 12.96
CA GLU A 140 -16.33 6.20 12.34
C GLU A 140 -16.92 5.15 13.29
N ASP A 141 -16.24 4.85 14.41
CA ASP A 141 -16.67 3.88 15.44
C ASP A 141 -17.09 2.51 14.88
N LYS A 142 -16.31 2.03 13.91
CA LYS A 142 -16.56 0.77 13.16
C LYS A 142 -15.52 -0.31 13.41
N MET A 143 -14.56 -0.08 14.32
CA MET A 143 -13.46 -1.00 14.58
C MET A 143 -13.68 -1.73 15.89
N ASP A 144 -13.34 -3.01 15.93
CA ASP A 144 -13.29 -3.75 17.17
C ASP A 144 -12.00 -3.41 17.93
N ALA A 145 -12.12 -3.08 19.22
CA ALA A 145 -10.97 -2.65 20.02
C ALA A 145 -9.93 -3.77 20.21
N THR A 146 -10.37 -5.04 20.24
CA THR A 146 -9.49 -6.20 20.38
C THR A 146 -8.73 -6.44 19.09
N GLU A 147 -9.41 -6.41 17.95
CA GLU A 147 -8.78 -6.52 16.62
C GLU A 147 -7.80 -5.37 16.37
N LEU A 148 -8.14 -4.14 16.78
CA LEU A 148 -7.24 -3.00 16.70
C LEU A 148 -5.98 -3.21 17.55
N ALA A 149 -6.11 -3.70 18.78
CA ALA A 149 -4.97 -3.99 19.64
C ALA A 149 -4.07 -5.08 19.03
N HIS A 150 -4.66 -6.15 18.46
CA HIS A 150 -3.93 -7.18 17.74
C HIS A 150 -3.20 -6.65 16.51
N ALA A 151 -3.87 -5.80 15.72
CA ALA A 151 -3.28 -5.17 14.54
C ALA A 151 -2.07 -4.31 14.90
N ILE A 152 -2.18 -3.53 15.98
CA ILE A 152 -1.07 -2.71 16.51
C ILE A 152 0.10 -3.59 16.92
N ALA A 153 -0.14 -4.62 17.75
CA ALA A 153 0.91 -5.53 18.20
C ALA A 153 1.61 -6.22 17.01
N ALA A 154 0.85 -6.79 16.07
CA ALA A 154 1.37 -7.47 14.90
C ALA A 154 2.20 -6.54 14.00
N THR A 155 1.76 -5.29 13.82
CA THR A 155 2.49 -4.29 13.02
C THR A 155 3.83 -3.94 13.66
N PHE A 156 3.83 -3.65 14.97
CA PHE A 156 5.05 -3.27 15.70
C PHE A 156 6.04 -4.43 15.77
N GLU A 157 5.57 -5.65 16.03
CA GLU A 157 6.39 -6.87 16.00
C GLU A 157 7.00 -7.09 14.61
N ARG A 158 6.19 -7.03 13.56
CA ARG A 158 6.64 -7.22 12.18
C ARG A 158 7.69 -6.20 11.75
N ARG A 159 7.56 -4.97 12.26
CA ARG A 159 8.47 -3.86 12.01
C ARG A 159 9.60 -3.74 13.04
N ARG A 160 9.67 -4.68 13.99
CA ARG A 160 10.69 -4.77 15.05
C ARG A 160 10.89 -3.45 15.79
N THR A 161 9.78 -2.75 16.04
CA THR A 161 9.76 -1.52 16.82
C THR A 161 9.05 -1.84 18.12
N PRO A 162 9.63 -1.56 19.30
CA PRO A 162 8.93 -1.75 20.55
C PRO A 162 7.71 -0.82 20.62
N LEU A 163 6.65 -1.27 21.30
CA LEU A 163 5.55 -0.38 21.65
C LEU A 163 6.09 0.71 22.59
N PRO A 164 5.65 1.97 22.44
CA PRO A 164 6.07 3.02 23.34
C PRO A 164 5.52 2.75 24.75
N ASP A 165 6.40 2.78 25.76
CA ASP A 165 5.98 2.75 27.16
C ASP A 165 5.25 4.06 27.49
N GLY A 166 4.09 3.96 28.15
CA GLY A 166 3.22 5.11 28.39
C GLY A 166 3.91 6.22 29.18
N VAL A 167 4.18 7.34 28.51
CA VAL A 167 3.80 8.74 28.78
C VAL A 167 4.52 9.57 27.71
N PHE A 168 3.78 10.08 26.72
CA PHE A 168 4.28 11.17 25.89
C PHE A 168 4.23 12.44 26.75
N SER A 169 5.35 12.81 27.37
CA SER A 169 5.49 14.14 27.96
C SER A 169 5.64 15.13 26.81
N TRP A 170 4.53 15.77 26.42
CA TRP A 170 4.57 16.93 25.55
C TRP A 170 5.05 18.14 26.38
N PRO A 171 6.13 18.85 25.97
CA PRO A 171 6.56 20.08 26.64
C PRO A 171 5.53 21.21 26.49
#